data_AF-X6LGN4-F1
#
_entry.id   AF-X6LGN4-F1
#
_cell.length_a   1.000
_cell.length_b   1.000
_cell.length_c   1.000
_cell.angle_alpha   90.00
_cell.angle_beta   90.00
_cell.angle_gamma   90.00
#
_symmetry.space_group_name_H-M   'P 1'
#
loop_
_entity.id
_entity.type
_entity.pdbx_description
1 polymer ?
#
loop_
_entity_poly.entity_id
_entity_poly.type
_entity_poly.pdbx_seq_one_letter_code
_entity_poly.pdbx_strand_id
1 'polypeptide(L)'
;MNGYIDKFVIMNKKNKMNDNLDWTIQQYETTLKNYPNLNKMMEEPFLLQMILTVLPSLIKQHPIGTKISKAQVYEAFNEQWIDIHVENIANKLSELRIQTNIKKIKFAFQQYCQDLGFEMFMQGNQVATENDYKGYEYNNIWSKLDPTMEMEIKHIDEKKIEIFGNNISMVI
;
A
#
# COMPACT_ATOMS: atom_id res chain seq x y z
N MET A 1 3.51 24.15 -16.21
CA MET A 1 2.96 22.94 -15.58
C MET A 1 2.33 21.99 -16.60
N ASN A 2 1.49 22.44 -17.53
CA ASN A 2 0.71 21.55 -18.40
C ASN A 2 1.57 20.54 -19.20
N GLY A 3 2.69 20.98 -19.79
CA GLY A 3 3.59 20.06 -20.51
C GLY A 3 4.26 18.97 -19.66
N TYR A 4 4.30 19.11 -18.33
CA TYR A 4 4.79 18.05 -17.44
C TYR A 4 3.73 16.97 -17.20
N ILE A 5 2.47 17.35 -17.02
CA ILE A 5 1.35 16.41 -16.84
C ILE A 5 1.25 15.52 -18.08
N ASP A 6 1.34 16.11 -19.28
CA ASP A 6 1.34 15.37 -20.55
C ASP A 6 2.44 14.32 -20.59
N LYS A 7 3.69 14.73 -20.30
CA LYS A 7 4.85 13.83 -20.27
C LYS A 7 4.67 12.74 -19.23
N PHE A 8 4.17 13.07 -18.04
CA PHE A 8 3.91 12.12 -16.97
C PHE A 8 2.89 11.07 -17.41
N VAL A 9 1.74 11.47 -17.97
CA VAL A 9 0.69 10.56 -18.44
C VAL A 9 1.22 9.64 -19.56
N ILE A 10 1.97 10.18 -20.52
CA ILE A 10 2.58 9.40 -21.61
C ILE A 10 3.56 8.37 -21.05
N MET A 11 4.42 8.78 -20.11
CA MET A 11 5.45 7.91 -19.54
C MET A 11 4.84 6.83 -18.64
N ASN A 12 3.83 7.18 -17.84
CA ASN A 12 3.13 6.24 -16.96
C ASN A 12 2.45 5.13 -17.76
N LYS A 13 1.78 5.47 -18.87
CA LYS A 13 1.17 4.50 -19.79
C LYS A 13 2.19 3.55 -20.42
N LYS A 14 3.35 4.07 -20.80
CA LYS A 14 4.43 3.26 -21.40
C LYS A 14 5.01 2.25 -20.40
N ASN A 15 5.21 2.68 -19.15
CA ASN A 15 5.93 1.89 -18.16
C ASN A 15 5.05 0.95 -17.33
N LYS A 16 3.71 1.02 -17.48
CA LYS A 16 2.74 0.29 -16.63
C LYS A 16 3.06 0.44 -15.13
N MET A 17 3.49 1.63 -14.73
CA MET A 17 3.92 1.88 -13.35
C MET A 17 2.77 1.79 -12.34
N ASN A 18 1.52 1.84 -12.81
CA ASN A 18 0.34 1.61 -12.00
C ASN A 18 -0.77 1.07 -12.92
N ASP A 19 -1.09 -0.23 -12.82
CA ASP A 19 -2.16 -0.85 -13.60
C ASP A 19 -3.55 -0.24 -13.30
N ASN A 20 -3.66 0.57 -12.23
CA ASN A 20 -4.93 1.13 -11.76
C ASN A 20 -5.23 2.56 -12.25
N LEU A 21 -4.38 3.21 -13.07
CA LEU A 21 -4.53 4.63 -13.37
C LEU A 21 -4.61 4.98 -14.87
N ASP A 22 -5.80 4.76 -15.44
CA ASP A 22 -6.22 5.26 -16.76
C ASP A 22 -6.56 6.77 -16.79
N TRP A 23 -5.95 7.56 -15.91
CA TRP A 23 -6.24 8.99 -15.85
C TRP A 23 -5.75 9.72 -17.11
N THR A 24 -6.64 10.52 -17.70
CA THR A 24 -6.34 11.41 -18.82
C THR A 24 -5.68 12.70 -18.32
N ILE A 25 -4.96 13.38 -19.21
CA ILE A 25 -4.38 14.70 -18.95
C ILE A 25 -5.44 15.67 -18.40
N GLN A 26 -6.62 15.68 -19.02
CA GLN A 26 -7.72 16.55 -18.63
C GLN A 26 -8.21 16.25 -17.21
N GLN A 27 -8.25 14.97 -16.79
CA GLN A 27 -8.64 14.60 -15.42
C GLN A 27 -7.64 15.11 -14.38
N TYR A 28 -6.34 15.04 -14.66
CA TYR A 28 -5.33 15.64 -13.79
C TYR A 28 -5.52 17.15 -13.68
N GLU A 29 -5.63 17.86 -14.81
CA GLU A 29 -5.76 19.31 -14.82
C GLU A 29 -7.03 19.81 -14.13
N THR A 30 -8.18 19.18 -14.38
CA THR A 30 -9.45 19.59 -13.74
C THR A 30 -9.46 19.28 -12.26
N THR A 31 -8.90 18.14 -11.84
CA THR A 31 -8.79 17.78 -10.43
C THR A 31 -7.90 18.77 -9.69
N LEU A 32 -6.72 19.08 -10.21
CA LEU A 32 -5.77 19.97 -9.56
C LEU A 32 -6.33 21.40 -9.38
N LYS A 33 -7.15 21.88 -10.32
CA LYS A 33 -7.85 23.18 -10.17
C LYS A 33 -8.74 23.23 -8.92
N ASN A 34 -9.27 22.09 -8.48
CA ASN A 34 -10.11 21.99 -7.28
C ASN A 34 -9.30 21.92 -5.97
N TYR A 35 -7.97 21.80 -6.05
CA TYR A 35 -7.06 21.75 -4.90
C TYR A 35 -5.90 22.75 -5.05
N PRO A 36 -6.14 24.05 -4.81
CA PRO A 36 -5.13 25.10 -5.03
C PRO A 36 -3.83 24.90 -4.23
N ASN A 37 -3.93 24.30 -3.05
CA ASN A 37 -2.77 23.97 -2.21
C ASN A 37 -1.86 22.91 -2.85
N LEU A 38 -2.41 21.93 -3.56
CA LEU A 38 -1.61 20.94 -4.28
C LEU A 38 -0.89 21.58 -5.46
N ASN A 39 -1.60 22.42 -6.23
CA ASN A 39 -1.00 23.18 -7.33
C ASN A 39 0.22 24.00 -6.86
N LYS A 40 0.12 24.65 -5.70
CA LYS A 40 1.25 25.38 -5.12
C LYS A 40 2.41 24.47 -4.72
N MET A 41 2.13 23.30 -4.13
CA MET A 41 3.15 22.32 -3.75
C MET A 41 3.90 21.75 -4.96
N MET A 42 3.23 21.63 -6.10
CA MET A 42 3.81 21.13 -7.36
C MET A 42 4.85 22.07 -7.98
N GLU A 43 5.08 23.27 -7.42
CA GLU A 43 6.21 24.10 -7.79
C GLU A 43 7.55 23.44 -7.40
N GLU A 44 7.57 22.61 -6.35
CA GLU A 44 8.73 21.80 -6.00
C GLU A 44 8.81 20.56 -6.93
N PRO A 45 9.91 20.35 -7.69
CA PRO A 45 9.99 19.26 -8.67
C PRO A 45 9.73 17.85 -8.12
N PHE A 46 10.16 17.61 -6.87
CA PHE A 46 9.95 16.32 -6.21
C PHE A 46 8.47 16.12 -5.82
N LEU A 47 7.82 17.16 -5.29
CA LEU A 47 6.39 17.10 -4.97
C LEU A 47 5.55 17.02 -6.22
N LEU A 48 5.94 17.67 -7.32
CA LEU A 48 5.27 17.52 -8.61
C LEU A 48 5.10 16.05 -8.98
N GLN A 49 6.19 15.30 -8.97
CA GLN A 49 6.15 13.87 -9.33
C GLN A 49 5.31 13.07 -8.33
N MET A 50 5.55 13.23 -7.02
CA MET A 50 4.80 12.47 -6.01
C MET A 50 3.30 12.76 -6.07
N ILE A 51 2.91 14.04 -6.17
CA ILE A 51 1.51 14.45 -6.26
C ILE A 51 0.87 13.81 -7.49
N LEU A 52 1.49 13.89 -8.66
CA LEU A 52 0.94 13.26 -9.87
C LEU A 52 0.80 11.74 -9.73
N THR A 53 1.74 11.07 -9.07
CA THR A 53 1.66 9.63 -8.80
C THR A 53 0.47 9.28 -7.91
N VAL A 54 0.22 10.04 -6.83
CA VAL A 54 -0.77 9.67 -5.82
C VAL A 54 -2.12 10.34 -5.99
N LEU A 55 -2.23 11.39 -6.81
CA LEU A 55 -3.41 12.26 -6.92
C LEU A 55 -4.73 11.46 -7.00
N PRO A 56 -4.84 10.40 -7.82
CA PRO A 56 -6.09 9.66 -7.93
C PRO A 56 -6.51 8.94 -6.64
N SER A 57 -5.57 8.47 -5.84
CA SER A 57 -5.86 7.89 -4.53
C SER A 57 -6.10 8.96 -3.48
N LEU A 58 -5.34 10.04 -3.54
CA LEU A 58 -5.39 11.16 -2.61
C LEU A 58 -6.79 11.82 -2.62
N ILE A 59 -7.39 12.02 -3.80
CA ILE A 59 -8.72 12.62 -3.90
C ILE A 59 -9.88 11.66 -3.57
N LYS A 60 -9.64 10.35 -3.52
CA LYS A 60 -10.64 9.40 -3.00
C LYS A 60 -10.79 9.51 -1.49
N GLN A 61 -9.71 9.91 -0.81
CA GLN A 61 -9.64 10.02 0.65
C GLN A 61 -9.97 11.43 1.16
N HIS A 62 -9.86 12.44 0.30
CA HIS A 62 -10.06 13.84 0.67
C HIS A 62 -11.17 14.47 -0.17
N PRO A 63 -12.24 14.98 0.46
CA PRO A 63 -13.29 15.72 -0.23
C PRO A 63 -12.75 16.96 -0.94
N ILE A 64 -13.48 17.40 -1.98
CA ILE A 64 -13.17 18.62 -2.73
C ILE A 64 -13.07 19.82 -1.78
N GLY A 65 -12.06 20.67 -1.99
CA GLY A 65 -11.80 21.86 -1.17
C GLY A 65 -11.02 21.58 0.13
N THR A 66 -10.71 20.32 0.43
CA THR A 66 -9.84 19.97 1.56
C THR A 66 -8.45 20.54 1.34
N LYS A 67 -7.90 21.21 2.37
CA LYS A 67 -6.52 21.67 2.38
C LYS A 67 -5.59 20.51 2.71
N ILE A 68 -5.16 19.79 1.67
CA ILE A 68 -4.20 18.68 1.79
C ILE A 68 -2.81 19.22 2.16
N SER A 69 -2.22 18.64 3.19
CA SER A 69 -0.87 18.97 3.68
C SER A 69 0.22 18.19 2.95
N LYS A 70 1.46 18.67 3.05
CA LYS A 70 2.63 17.96 2.49
C LYS A 70 2.81 16.57 3.13
N ALA A 71 2.52 16.45 4.44
CA ALA A 71 2.55 15.18 5.15
C ALA A 71 1.54 14.16 4.58
N GLN A 72 0.33 14.59 4.23
CA GLN A 72 -0.68 13.72 3.63
C GLN A 72 -0.30 13.26 2.22
N VAL A 73 0.41 14.08 1.45
CA VAL A 73 0.99 13.65 0.17
C VAL A 73 2.03 12.55 0.40
N TYR A 74 2.92 12.72 1.37
CA TYR A 74 3.91 11.70 1.73
C TYR A 74 3.25 10.42 2.23
N GLU A 75 2.23 10.53 3.06
CA GLU A 75 1.47 9.39 3.59
C GLU A 75 0.81 8.59 2.46
N ALA A 76 0.07 9.25 1.57
CA ALA A 76 -0.55 8.59 0.42
C ALA A 76 0.48 7.93 -0.51
N PHE A 77 1.64 8.57 -0.71
CA PHE A 77 2.74 8.00 -1.48
C PHE A 77 3.32 6.75 -0.83
N ASN A 78 3.62 6.83 0.46
CA ASN A 78 4.18 5.71 1.21
C ASN A 78 3.21 4.52 1.23
N GLU A 79 1.92 4.76 1.41
CA GLU A 79 0.90 3.71 1.41
C GLU A 79 0.83 2.98 0.06
N GLN A 80 0.78 3.73 -1.06
CA GLN A 80 0.84 3.13 -2.40
C GLN A 80 2.14 2.36 -2.63
N TRP A 81 3.27 2.92 -2.21
CA TRP A 81 4.59 2.30 -2.37
C TRP A 81 4.67 0.98 -1.58
N ILE A 82 4.19 0.97 -0.33
CA ILE A 82 4.08 -0.21 0.51
C ILE A 82 3.20 -1.26 -0.15
N ASP A 83 2.00 -0.89 -0.64
CA ASP A 83 1.08 -1.84 -1.26
C ASP A 83 1.70 -2.56 -2.46
N ILE A 84 2.37 -1.81 -3.35
CA ILE A 84 3.07 -2.36 -4.51
C ILE A 84 4.16 -3.36 -4.07
N HIS A 85 4.95 -3.03 -3.05
CA HIS A 85 6.01 -3.93 -2.59
C HIS A 85 5.49 -5.14 -1.83
N VAL A 86 4.42 -4.99 -1.06
CA VAL A 86 3.74 -6.11 -0.40
C VAL A 86 3.22 -7.09 -1.44
N GLU A 87 2.61 -6.61 -2.52
CA GLU A 87 2.15 -7.46 -3.62
C GLU A 87 3.33 -8.16 -4.30
N ASN A 88 4.44 -7.46 -4.57
CA ASN A 88 5.64 -8.06 -5.13
C ASN A 88 6.24 -9.16 -4.22
N ILE A 89 6.29 -8.92 -2.91
CA ILE A 89 6.78 -9.90 -1.92
C ILE A 89 5.84 -11.12 -1.90
N ALA A 90 4.53 -10.90 -1.83
CA ALA A 90 3.54 -11.96 -1.85
C ALA A 90 3.63 -12.81 -3.13
N ASN A 91 3.80 -12.17 -4.29
CA ASN A 91 3.98 -12.84 -5.57
C ASN A 91 5.25 -13.72 -5.57
N LYS A 92 6.40 -13.19 -5.17
CA LYS A 92 7.65 -13.98 -5.06
C LYS A 92 7.54 -15.15 -4.08
N LEU A 93 6.86 -14.97 -2.96
CA LEU A 93 6.63 -16.05 -1.99
C LEU A 93 5.71 -17.13 -2.58
N SER A 94 4.71 -16.73 -3.36
CA SER A 94 3.81 -17.68 -4.03
C SER A 94 4.52 -18.50 -5.11
N GLU A 95 5.48 -17.92 -5.85
CA GLU A 95 6.36 -18.66 -6.78
C GLU A 95 7.14 -19.77 -6.06
N LEU A 96 7.50 -19.53 -4.80
CA LEU A 96 8.15 -20.50 -3.92
C LEU A 96 7.15 -21.44 -3.20
N ARG A 97 5.86 -21.35 -3.53
CA ARG A 97 4.74 -22.09 -2.90
C ARG A 97 4.60 -21.82 -1.39
N ILE A 98 5.06 -20.66 -0.92
CA ILE A 98 4.91 -20.22 0.46
C ILE A 98 3.61 -19.42 0.55
N GLN A 99 2.60 -19.98 1.22
CA GLN A 99 1.37 -19.25 1.50
C GLN A 99 1.61 -18.23 2.61
N THR A 100 1.29 -16.98 2.34
CA THR A 100 1.45 -15.89 3.30
C THR A 100 0.19 -15.03 3.38
N ASN A 101 0.02 -14.37 4.52
CA ASN A 101 -1.06 -13.43 4.73
C ASN A 101 -0.58 -12.03 4.32
N ILE A 102 -1.19 -11.47 3.27
CA ILE A 102 -0.84 -10.15 2.72
C ILE A 102 -0.91 -9.04 3.78
N LYS A 103 -1.87 -9.11 4.72
CA LYS A 103 -2.00 -8.14 5.81
C LYS A 103 -0.85 -8.25 6.80
N LYS A 104 -0.38 -9.46 7.07
CA LYS A 104 0.80 -9.68 7.93
C LYS A 104 2.07 -9.16 7.28
N ILE A 105 2.26 -9.42 5.97
CA ILE A 105 3.40 -8.88 5.23
C ILE A 105 3.38 -7.35 5.28
N LYS A 106 2.22 -6.73 4.99
CA LYS A 106 2.07 -5.28 5.02
C LYS A 106 2.41 -4.70 6.38
N PHE A 107 1.84 -5.26 7.45
CA PHE A 107 2.10 -4.81 8.81
C PHE A 107 3.58 -4.94 9.19
N ALA A 108 4.19 -6.10 8.95
CA ALA A 108 5.60 -6.34 9.26
C ALA A 108 6.53 -5.42 8.46
N PHE A 109 6.24 -5.20 7.18
CA PHE A 109 7.03 -4.32 6.31
C PHE A 109 6.92 -2.86 6.72
N GLN A 110 5.70 -2.39 7.04
CA GLN A 110 5.47 -1.05 7.58
C GLN A 110 6.24 -0.83 8.88
N GLN A 111 6.12 -1.75 9.83
CA GLN A 111 6.82 -1.68 11.10
C GLN A 111 8.34 -1.61 10.91
N TYR A 112 8.89 -2.50 10.07
CA TYR A 112 10.32 -2.50 9.74
C TYR A 112 10.79 -1.16 9.17
N CYS A 113 10.07 -0.59 8.19
CA CYS A 113 10.43 0.70 7.62
C CYS A 113 10.35 1.85 8.63
N GLN A 114 9.36 1.83 9.53
CA GLN A 114 9.19 2.83 10.58
C GLN A 114 10.32 2.76 11.61
N ASP A 115 10.62 1.56 12.11
CA ASP A 115 11.67 1.33 13.09
C ASP A 115 13.04 1.74 12.53
N LEU A 116 13.35 1.26 11.31
CA LEU A 116 14.61 1.61 10.64
C LEU A 116 14.71 3.12 10.38
N GLY A 117 13.64 3.74 9.88
CA GLY A 117 13.62 5.18 9.61
C GLY A 117 13.79 6.00 10.89
N PHE A 118 13.18 5.58 11.99
CA PHE A 118 13.32 6.22 13.30
C PHE A 118 14.74 6.07 13.85
N GLU A 119 15.32 4.87 13.79
CA GLU A 119 16.71 4.63 14.21
C GLU A 119 17.70 5.49 13.40
N MET A 120 17.56 5.49 12.07
CA MET A 120 18.37 6.30 11.17
C MET A 120 18.27 7.79 11.49
N PHE A 121 17.05 8.28 11.73
CA PHE A 121 16.81 9.68 12.13
C PHE A 121 17.51 10.01 13.45
N MET A 122 17.36 9.17 14.47
CA MET A 122 17.98 9.37 15.79
C MET A 122 19.52 9.35 15.73
N GLN A 123 20.08 8.54 14.83
CA GLN A 123 21.53 8.46 14.61
C GLN A 123 22.08 9.56 13.69
N GLY A 124 21.21 10.33 13.02
CA GLY A 124 21.62 11.28 11.98
C GLY A 124 22.14 10.61 10.70
N ASN A 125 21.85 9.32 10.52
CA ASN A 125 22.25 8.53 9.36
C ASN A 125 21.19 8.63 8.26
N GLN A 126 21.62 8.83 7.01
CA GLN A 126 20.72 8.90 5.85
C GLN A 126 20.80 7.66 4.96
N VAL A 127 21.74 6.76 5.24
CA VAL A 127 21.98 5.55 4.47
C VAL A 127 21.96 4.37 5.42
N ALA A 128 21.11 3.38 5.14
CA ALA A 128 21.17 2.09 5.80
C ALA A 128 22.27 1.25 5.14
N THR A 129 23.22 0.78 5.94
CA THR A 129 24.22 -0.19 5.52
C THR A 129 23.92 -1.51 6.20
N GLU A 130 24.15 -2.63 5.51
CA GLU A 130 24.12 -3.93 6.17
C GLU A 130 25.15 -3.92 7.30
N ASN A 131 24.69 -4.28 8.48
CA ASN A 131 25.55 -4.33 9.66
C ASN A 131 26.30 -5.67 9.58
N ASP A 132 27.58 -5.67 9.19
CA ASP A 132 28.44 -6.87 9.16
C ASP A 132 28.63 -7.50 10.56
N TYR A 133 28.02 -6.91 11.59
CA TYR A 133 28.10 -7.33 12.97
C TYR A 133 27.24 -8.58 13.22
N LYS A 134 27.88 -9.77 13.16
CA LYS A 134 27.33 -11.09 13.50
C LYS A 134 26.77 -11.25 14.93
N GLY A 135 26.71 -10.17 15.72
CA GLY A 135 26.25 -10.21 17.12
C GLY A 135 24.75 -10.43 17.30
N TYR A 136 23.93 -10.20 16.26
CA TYR A 136 22.48 -10.41 16.31
C TYR A 136 22.03 -11.78 15.77
N GLU A 137 22.93 -12.59 15.19
CA GLU A 137 22.60 -13.95 14.72
C GLU A 137 22.11 -14.88 15.85
N TYR A 138 22.41 -14.56 17.11
CA TYR A 138 22.04 -15.40 18.26
C TYR A 138 20.73 -15.02 18.97
N ASN A 139 20.08 -13.91 18.61
CA ASN A 139 18.84 -13.50 19.28
C ASN A 139 17.60 -13.87 18.45
N ASN A 140 17.36 -15.17 18.25
CA ASN A 140 16.03 -15.82 18.21
C ASN A 140 14.87 -15.03 17.54
N ILE A 141 15.04 -14.48 16.34
CA ILE A 141 13.90 -13.95 15.56
C ILE A 141 13.23 -15.07 14.74
N TRP A 142 13.97 -16.12 14.34
CA TRP A 142 13.43 -17.23 13.55
C TRP A 142 12.56 -18.23 14.33
N SER A 143 12.40 -18.10 15.65
CA SER A 143 11.65 -19.04 16.49
C SER A 143 10.43 -18.44 17.21
N LYS A 144 10.15 -17.14 17.05
CA LYS A 144 8.93 -16.55 17.63
C LYS A 144 7.76 -16.76 16.68
N LEU A 145 6.82 -17.61 17.10
CA LEU A 145 5.49 -17.72 16.49
C LEU A 145 4.85 -16.32 16.41
N ASP A 146 4.18 -16.04 15.29
CA ASP A 146 3.39 -14.82 15.14
C ASP A 146 2.43 -14.65 16.33
N PRO A 147 2.25 -13.44 16.88
CA PRO A 147 1.24 -13.18 17.89
C PRO A 147 -0.14 -13.64 17.41
N THR A 148 -0.81 -14.43 18.23
CA THR A 148 -2.19 -14.86 17.98
C THR A 148 -3.10 -13.63 18.05
N MET A 149 -3.55 -13.16 16.89
CA MET A 149 -4.55 -12.10 16.81
C MET A 149 -5.93 -12.74 17.04
N GLU A 150 -6.47 -12.62 18.25
CA GLU A 150 -7.84 -13.03 18.57
C GLU A 150 -8.82 -12.18 17.75
N MET A 151 -9.40 -12.79 16.71
CA MET A 151 -10.60 -12.23 16.09
C MET A 151 -11.78 -12.67 16.93
N GLU A 152 -12.47 -11.72 17.57
CA GLU A 152 -13.79 -11.95 18.16
C GLU A 152 -14.75 -12.41 17.07
N ILE A 153 -14.96 -13.73 16.96
CA ILE A 153 -16.05 -14.30 16.18
C ILE A 153 -17.30 -14.08 17.03
N LYS A 154 -18.09 -13.05 16.70
CA LYS A 154 -19.44 -12.91 17.24
C LYS A 154 -20.26 -14.10 16.75
N HIS A 155 -20.52 -15.05 17.65
CA HIS A 155 -21.50 -16.11 17.49
C HIS A 155 -22.86 -15.48 17.16
N ILE A 156 -23.39 -15.78 15.97
CA ILE A 156 -24.81 -15.57 15.65
C ILE A 156 -25.51 -16.90 15.90
N ASP A 157 -26.51 -16.84 16.76
CA ASP A 157 -27.28 -17.97 17.32
C ASP A 157 -27.84 -18.94 16.28
N GLU A 158 -27.88 -20.19 16.73
CA GLU A 158 -28.50 -21.35 16.11
C GLU A 158 -29.95 -21.08 15.65
N LYS A 159 -30.24 -21.35 14.38
CA LYS A 159 -31.62 -21.63 13.95
C LYS A 159 -31.65 -22.87 13.07
N LYS A 160 -32.25 -23.92 13.66
CA LYS A 160 -32.60 -25.22 13.08
C LYS A 160 -33.09 -25.10 11.64
N ILE A 161 -32.46 -25.85 10.73
CA ILE A 161 -33.07 -26.23 9.45
C ILE A 161 -33.43 -27.71 9.58
N GLU A 162 -34.74 -27.97 9.59
CA GLU A 162 -35.35 -29.29 9.62
C GLU A 162 -35.10 -30.03 8.31
N ILE A 163 -34.66 -31.28 8.45
CA ILE A 163 -34.45 -32.22 7.36
C ILE A 163 -35.81 -32.80 6.97
N PHE A 164 -36.30 -32.50 5.77
CA PHE A 164 -37.33 -33.30 5.11
C PHE A 164 -36.68 -34.22 4.09
N GLY A 165 -36.72 -35.52 4.37
CA GLY A 165 -36.31 -36.57 3.43
C GLY A 165 -37.38 -36.84 2.39
N ASN A 166 -36.95 -37.29 1.21
CA ASN A 166 -37.57 -38.41 0.51
C ASN A 166 -36.69 -38.93 -0.63
N ASN A 167 -36.18 -40.15 -0.40
CA ASN A 167 -36.22 -41.33 -1.27
C ASN A 167 -35.72 -41.32 -2.73
N ILE A 168 -34.68 -42.15 -2.93
CA ILE A 168 -34.53 -43.27 -3.88
C ILE A 168 -34.58 -42.95 -5.39
N SER A 169 -33.44 -43.12 -6.08
CA SER A 169 -33.28 -44.08 -7.20
C SER A 169 -31.81 -44.15 -7.67
N MET A 170 -31.24 -45.35 -7.67
CA MET A 170 -30.08 -45.75 -8.47
C MET A 170 -30.46 -45.88 -9.96
N VAL A 171 -29.46 -46.14 -10.82
CA VAL A 171 -29.50 -46.53 -12.26
C VAL A 171 -29.44 -45.30 -13.20
N ILE A 172 -28.45 -45.12 -14.09
CA ILE A 172 -27.60 -46.04 -14.88
C ILE A 172 -26.12 -45.64 -14.77
#